data_AF-A0A849HA56-F1
#
_entry.id   AF-A0A849HA56-F1
#
_cell.length_a   1.000
_cell.length_b   1.000
_cell.length_c   1.000
_cell.angle_alpha   90.00
_cell.angle_beta   90.00
_cell.angle_gamma   90.00
#
_symmetry.space_group_name_H-M   'P 1'
#
loop_
_entity.id
_entity.type
_entity.pdbx_description
1 polymer ?
#
loop_
_entity_poly.entity_id
_entity_poly.type
_entity_poly.pdbx_seq_one_letter_code
_entity_poly.pdbx_strand_id
1 'polypeptide(L)'
;AEFLREVGYPILPHMAGLWIFRIVLLVCVGLHMLSAWQVYTQSRNARGSKYTKEESLSFAYASRTMRWGGVIIITFVVYHILHFTTGTALAEFVHGEAYQNVVYGFQQPLVVGFYVLALVMVTFHVYHGLWSAFQTVGANHPKYNAYRRPLALVLALLLFAGFMTVPVGVTAGFLTI
;
A
#
# COMPACT_ATOMS: atom_id res chain seq x y z
N ALA A 1 -17.10 8.19 -6.94
CA ALA A 1 -17.13 7.33 -5.73
C ALA A 1 -18.50 6.71 -5.47
N GLU A 2 -19.55 7.14 -6.18
CA GLU A 2 -20.94 6.69 -6.02
C GLU A 2 -21.13 5.21 -6.34
N PHE A 3 -20.51 4.72 -7.42
CA PHE A 3 -20.59 3.31 -7.83
C PHE A 3 -20.40 2.32 -6.68
N LEU A 4 -19.33 2.43 -5.88
CA LEU A 4 -19.06 1.49 -4.78
C LEU A 4 -20.12 1.51 -3.66
N ARG A 5 -20.88 2.59 -3.54
CA ARG A 5 -21.99 2.70 -2.58
C ARG A 5 -23.24 1.95 -3.06
N GLU A 6 -23.37 1.83 -4.38
CA GLU A 6 -24.51 1.20 -5.05
C GLU A 6 -24.26 -0.25 -5.47
N VAL A 7 -23.00 -0.72 -5.45
CA VAL A 7 -22.65 -2.12 -5.76
C VAL A 7 -23.49 -3.08 -4.90
N GLY A 8 -24.36 -3.84 -5.56
CA GLY A 8 -25.26 -4.83 -4.94
C GLY A 8 -26.65 -4.30 -4.56
N TYR A 9 -26.92 -3.00 -4.70
CA TYR A 9 -28.25 -2.41 -4.48
C TYR A 9 -29.22 -2.80 -5.62
N PRO A 10 -30.52 -3.07 -5.35
CA PRO A 10 -31.19 -3.02 -4.05
C PRO A 10 -31.14 -4.33 -3.24
N ILE A 11 -30.48 -5.38 -3.74
CA ILE A 11 -30.36 -6.67 -3.04
C ILE A 11 -29.66 -6.50 -1.68
N LEU A 12 -28.64 -5.65 -1.64
CA LEU A 12 -27.93 -5.22 -0.43
C LEU A 12 -28.25 -3.75 -0.10
N PRO A 13 -28.17 -3.34 1.18
CA PRO A 13 -28.34 -1.94 1.56
C PRO A 13 -27.34 -1.01 0.86
N HIS A 14 -27.75 0.23 0.62
CA HIS A 14 -26.84 1.29 0.16
C HIS A 14 -25.63 1.37 1.11
N MET A 15 -24.41 1.46 0.56
CA MET A 15 -23.10 1.39 1.23
C MET A 15 -22.59 -0.01 1.63
N ALA A 16 -23.40 -1.07 1.53
CA ALA A 16 -22.99 -2.41 1.96
C ALA A 16 -21.74 -2.91 1.19
N GLY A 17 -21.72 -2.74 -0.14
CA GLY A 17 -20.57 -3.11 -0.97
C GLY A 17 -19.28 -2.41 -0.53
N LEU A 18 -19.33 -1.10 -0.33
CA LEU A 18 -18.20 -0.31 0.16
C LEU A 18 -17.68 -0.81 1.51
N TRP A 19 -18.57 -1.12 2.46
CA TRP A 19 -18.16 -1.62 3.77
C TRP A 19 -17.56 -3.02 3.71
N ILE A 20 -18.09 -3.90 2.86
CA ILE A 20 -17.51 -5.23 2.63
C ILE A 20 -16.07 -5.08 2.10
N PHE A 21 -15.85 -4.24 1.08
CA PHE A 21 -14.50 -3.98 0.57
C PHE A 21 -13.56 -3.45 1.66
N ARG A 22 -14.00 -2.49 2.48
CA ARG A 22 -13.20 -1.94 3.59
C ARG A 22 -12.79 -3.02 4.59
N ILE A 23 -13.74 -3.83 5.05
CA ILE A 23 -13.48 -4.87 6.04
C ILE A 23 -12.52 -5.91 5.47
N VAL A 24 -12.76 -6.38 4.25
CA VAL A 24 -11.89 -7.37 3.59
C VAL A 24 -10.46 -6.83 3.46
N LEU A 25 -10.29 -5.60 2.96
CA LEU A 25 -8.96 -5.00 2.81
C LEU A 25 -8.24 -4.84 4.16
N LEU A 26 -8.94 -4.40 5.21
CA LEU A 26 -8.36 -4.27 6.55
C LEU A 26 -7.94 -5.62 7.12
N VAL A 27 -8.77 -6.66 6.96
CA VAL A 27 -8.45 -8.02 7.36
C VAL A 27 -7.24 -8.54 6.58
N CYS A 28 -7.18 -8.35 5.26
CA CYS A 28 -6.03 -8.74 4.45
C CYS A 28 -4.74 -8.06 4.89
N VAL A 29 -4.77 -6.74 5.16
CA VAL A 29 -3.61 -6.01 5.68
C VAL A 29 -3.19 -6.56 7.05
N GLY A 30 -4.14 -6.80 7.95
CA GLY A 30 -3.86 -7.37 9.27
C GLY A 30 -3.23 -8.76 9.21
N LEU A 31 -3.78 -9.65 8.38
CA LEU A 31 -3.22 -10.99 8.16
C LEU A 31 -1.84 -10.93 7.51
N HIS A 32 -1.64 -10.04 6.54
CA HIS A 32 -0.32 -9.81 5.92
C HIS A 32 0.73 -9.36 6.93
N MET A 33 0.38 -8.43 7.83
CA MET A 33 1.25 -8.00 8.92
C MET A 33 1.56 -9.13 9.90
N LEU A 34 0.56 -9.94 10.24
CA LEU A 34 0.75 -11.11 11.10
C LEU A 34 1.73 -12.10 10.48
N SER A 35 1.57 -12.41 9.19
CA SER A 35 2.51 -13.28 8.46
C SER A 35 3.92 -12.70 8.42
N ALA A 36 4.05 -11.38 8.16
CA ALA A 36 5.34 -10.70 8.19
C ALA A 36 6.01 -10.78 9.57
N TRP A 37 5.24 -10.60 10.64
CA TRP A 37 5.71 -10.74 12.02
C TRP A 37 6.16 -12.17 12.33
N GLN A 38 5.38 -13.18 11.93
CA GLN A 38 5.73 -14.59 12.09
C GLN A 38 7.03 -14.94 11.36
N VAL A 39 7.24 -14.46 10.14
CA VAL A 39 8.49 -14.68 9.40
C VAL A 39 9.66 -13.98 10.10
N TYR A 40 9.44 -12.76 10.60
CA TYR A 40 10.45 -12.03 11.35
C TYR A 40 10.87 -12.76 12.64
N THR A 41 9.92 -13.26 13.42
CA THR A 41 10.21 -13.99 14.67
C THR A 41 10.88 -15.33 14.38
N GLN A 42 10.40 -16.10 13.40
CA GLN A 42 11.04 -17.35 12.99
C GLN A 42 12.48 -17.13 12.50
N SER A 43 12.70 -16.12 11.66
CA SER A 43 14.05 -15.74 11.20
C SER A 43 14.94 -15.26 12.36
N ARG A 44 14.38 -14.60 13.37
CA ARG A 44 15.13 -14.18 14.57
C ARG A 44 15.49 -15.35 15.46
N ASN A 45 14.59 -16.31 15.65
CA ASN A 45 14.81 -17.48 16.50
C ASN A 45 15.73 -18.51 15.84
N ALA A 46 15.71 -18.60 14.50
CA ALA A 46 16.61 -19.47 13.73
C ALA A 46 18.05 -18.92 13.63
N ARG A 47 18.28 -17.64 13.95
CA ARG A 47 19.62 -17.06 14.06
C ARG A 47 20.29 -17.60 15.33
N GLY A 48 21.08 -18.66 15.19
CA GLY A 48 22.00 -19.17 16.22
C GLY A 48 23.15 -18.17 16.51
N SER A 49 24.41 -18.62 16.50
CA SER A 49 25.58 -17.72 16.63
C SER A 49 25.65 -16.71 15.47
N LYS A 50 26.44 -15.63 15.67
CA LYS A 50 26.70 -14.58 14.65
C LYS A 50 26.98 -15.22 13.28
N TYR A 51 26.37 -14.66 12.24
CA TYR A 51 26.54 -15.08 10.84
C TYR A 51 28.00 -15.36 10.49
N THR A 52 28.33 -16.61 10.14
CA THR A 52 29.68 -17.04 9.71
C THR A 52 30.05 -16.45 8.33
N LYS A 53 29.08 -15.94 7.57
CA LYS A 53 29.26 -15.25 6.29
C LYS A 53 28.61 -13.87 6.32
N GLU A 54 29.34 -12.86 5.85
CA GLU A 54 28.83 -11.51 5.65
C GLU A 54 27.57 -11.53 4.77
N GLU A 55 26.50 -10.87 5.22
CA GLU A 55 25.31 -10.67 4.40
C GLU A 55 25.67 -9.81 3.17
N SER A 56 25.20 -10.20 1.99
CA SER A 56 25.38 -9.33 0.82
C SER A 56 24.65 -8.00 1.03
N LEU A 57 25.26 -6.89 0.60
CA LEU A 57 24.69 -5.54 0.69
C LEU A 57 23.28 -5.45 0.09
N SER A 58 23.01 -6.19 -1.00
CA SER A 58 21.69 -6.20 -1.65
C SER A 58 20.60 -6.81 -0.76
N PHE A 59 20.89 -7.90 -0.05
CA PHE A 59 19.94 -8.52 0.88
C PHE A 59 19.69 -7.62 2.10
N ALA A 60 20.75 -6.98 2.63
CA ALA A 60 20.63 -6.05 3.74
C ALA A 60 19.76 -4.83 3.40
N TYR A 61 19.96 -4.25 2.21
CA TYR A 61 19.17 -3.11 1.73
C TYR A 61 17.69 -3.50 1.55
N ALA A 62 17.42 -4.59 0.82
CA ALA A 62 16.05 -5.07 0.60
C ALA A 62 15.34 -5.40 1.92
N SER A 63 16.03 -6.02 2.88
CA SER A 63 15.44 -6.31 4.20
C SER A 63 15.11 -5.03 4.97
N ARG A 64 15.98 -4.02 4.90
CA ARG A 64 15.77 -2.73 5.58
C ARG A 64 14.60 -1.96 4.97
N THR A 65 14.49 -1.90 3.65
CA THR A 65 13.37 -1.23 2.96
C THR A 65 12.05 -1.97 3.18
N MET A 66 12.04 -3.30 3.25
CA MET A 66 10.81 -4.05 3.57
C MET A 66 10.31 -3.80 5.00
N ARG A 67 11.21 -3.72 6.00
CA ARG A 67 10.80 -3.45 7.39
C ARG A 67 10.36 -2.00 7.59
N TRP A 68 11.23 -1.05 7.28
CA TRP A 68 10.93 0.38 7.49
C TRP A 68 9.88 0.88 6.52
N GLY A 69 9.88 0.40 5.27
CA GLY A 69 8.81 0.66 4.32
C GLY A 69 7.47 0.13 4.83
N GLY A 70 7.43 -1.08 5.39
CA GLY A 70 6.22 -1.62 6.04
C GLY A 70 5.70 -0.73 7.18
N VAL A 71 6.59 -0.18 8.01
CA VAL A 71 6.21 0.77 9.08
C VAL A 71 5.64 2.07 8.49
N ILE A 72 6.26 2.63 7.45
CA ILE A 72 5.74 3.84 6.78
C ILE A 72 4.37 3.56 6.14
N ILE A 73 4.20 2.39 5.52
CA ILE A 73 2.95 1.99 4.87
C ILE A 73 1.82 1.85 5.90
N ILE A 74 2.06 1.25 7.07
CA ILE A 74 1.01 1.14 8.10
C ILE A 74 0.63 2.52 8.65
N THR A 75 1.61 3.42 8.87
CA THR A 75 1.34 4.82 9.25
C THR A 75 0.52 5.52 8.16
N PHE A 76 0.86 5.30 6.89
CA PHE A 76 0.10 5.80 5.76
C PHE A 76 -1.33 5.29 5.75
N VAL A 77 -1.57 3.99 5.95
CA VAL A 77 -2.93 3.42 5.98
C VAL A 77 -3.76 4.04 7.10
N VAL A 78 -3.20 4.19 8.30
CA VAL A 78 -3.88 4.85 9.43
C VAL A 78 -4.21 6.30 9.07
N TYR A 79 -3.22 7.07 8.61
CA TYR A 79 -3.44 8.46 8.20
C TYR A 79 -4.48 8.57 7.08
N HIS A 80 -4.42 7.68 6.09
CA HIS A 80 -5.34 7.65 4.95
C HIS A 80 -6.80 7.44 5.40
N ILE A 81 -7.03 6.56 6.36
CA ILE A 81 -8.36 6.35 6.96
C ILE A 81 -8.79 7.62 7.73
N LEU A 82 -7.90 8.20 8.53
CA LEU A 82 -8.19 9.43 9.26
C LEU A 82 -8.47 10.63 8.33
N HIS A 83 -7.83 10.66 7.16
CA HIS A 83 -7.92 11.75 6.21
C HIS A 83 -9.16 11.64 5.32
N PHE A 84 -9.41 10.49 4.69
CA PHE A 84 -10.46 10.33 3.68
C PHE A 84 -11.63 9.44 4.08
N THR A 85 -11.56 8.73 5.21
CA THR A 85 -12.68 7.90 5.68
C THR A 85 -13.40 8.52 6.86
N THR A 86 -12.69 8.91 7.92
CA THR A 86 -13.30 9.54 9.11
C THR A 86 -13.27 11.06 9.03
N GLY A 87 -12.37 11.65 8.23
CA GLY A 87 -12.23 13.10 8.08
C GLY A 87 -11.59 13.80 9.25
N THR A 88 -11.13 13.08 10.28
CA THR A 88 -10.55 13.66 11.50
C THR A 88 -9.21 14.37 11.25
N ALA A 89 -8.55 14.11 10.12
CA ALA A 89 -7.30 14.75 9.74
C ALA A 89 -7.47 15.82 8.64
N LEU A 90 -8.70 16.21 8.30
CA LEU A 90 -9.02 17.25 7.32
C LEU A 90 -10.09 18.19 7.90
N ALA A 91 -9.76 19.48 8.08
CA ALA A 91 -10.68 20.42 8.73
C ALA A 91 -11.93 20.71 7.89
N GLU A 92 -11.79 20.70 6.57
CA GLU A 92 -12.81 21.00 5.57
C GLU A 92 -13.59 19.75 5.13
N PHE A 93 -13.48 18.64 5.87
CA PHE A 93 -14.06 17.38 5.47
C PHE A 93 -15.60 17.41 5.49
N VAL A 94 -16.20 17.07 4.35
CA VAL A 94 -17.65 16.92 4.20
C VAL A 94 -18.01 15.45 4.00
N HIS A 95 -18.84 14.91 4.88
CA HIS A 95 -19.29 13.51 4.78
C HIS A 95 -20.08 13.30 3.49
N GLY A 96 -19.72 12.27 2.72
CA GLY A 96 -20.35 11.95 1.44
C GLY A 96 -19.65 12.56 0.22
N GLU A 97 -18.91 13.65 0.38
CA GLU A 97 -18.29 14.42 -0.71
C GLU A 97 -16.85 14.01 -1.00
N ALA A 98 -16.69 12.83 -1.62
CA ALA A 98 -15.36 12.24 -1.84
C ALA A 98 -14.46 13.09 -2.75
N TYR A 99 -15.01 13.70 -3.81
CA TYR A 99 -14.22 14.51 -4.75
C TYR A 99 -13.67 15.76 -4.08
N GLN A 100 -14.56 16.53 -3.43
CA GLN A 100 -14.20 17.74 -2.70
C GLN A 100 -13.14 17.47 -1.63
N ASN A 101 -13.33 16.42 -0.81
CA ASN A 101 -12.38 16.09 0.26
C ASN A 101 -11.00 15.75 -0.30
N VAL A 102 -10.92 15.07 -1.45
CA VAL A 102 -9.66 14.77 -2.14
C VAL A 102 -8.97 16.05 -2.61
N VAL A 103 -9.71 16.97 -3.25
CA VAL A 103 -9.14 18.24 -3.71
C VAL A 103 -8.63 19.07 -2.53
N TYR A 104 -9.44 19.29 -1.50
CA TYR A 104 -9.00 20.04 -0.31
C TYR A 104 -7.83 19.37 0.41
N GLY A 105 -7.89 18.05 0.61
CA GLY A 105 -6.83 17.31 1.30
C GLY A 105 -5.47 17.41 0.61
N PHE A 106 -5.44 17.44 -0.72
CA PHE A 106 -4.20 17.54 -1.49
C PHE A 106 -3.77 18.98 -1.83
N GLN A 107 -4.50 20.00 -1.41
CA GLN A 107 -4.01 21.38 -1.46
C GLN A 107 -2.90 21.64 -0.42
N GLN A 108 -2.80 20.80 0.62
CA GLN A 108 -1.80 20.92 1.66
C GLN A 108 -0.49 20.22 1.22
N PRO A 109 0.63 20.95 1.03
CA PRO A 109 1.84 20.38 0.43
C PRO A 109 2.54 19.29 1.27
N LEU A 110 2.42 19.34 2.60
CA LEU A 110 2.99 18.32 3.49
C LEU A 110 2.23 16.99 3.39
N VAL A 111 0.90 17.04 3.20
CA VAL A 111 0.05 15.87 2.96
C VAL A 111 0.44 15.25 1.62
N VAL A 112 0.61 16.05 0.57
CA VAL A 112 1.11 15.57 -0.72
C VAL A 112 2.47 14.91 -0.55
N GLY A 113 3.43 15.57 0.11
CA GLY A 113 4.76 15.01 0.35
C GLY A 113 4.72 13.68 1.11
N PHE A 114 3.87 13.57 2.13
CA PHE A 114 3.66 12.33 2.87
C PHE A 114 3.08 11.22 1.99
N TYR A 115 2.07 11.52 1.16
CA TYR A 115 1.51 10.55 0.22
C TYR A 115 2.52 10.10 -0.84
N VAL A 116 3.33 11.00 -1.36
CA VAL A 116 4.40 10.67 -2.31
C VAL A 116 5.41 9.73 -1.67
N LEU A 117 5.88 10.04 -0.45
CA LEU A 117 6.79 9.18 0.29
C LEU A 117 6.18 7.79 0.53
N ALA A 118 4.91 7.74 0.95
CA ALA A 118 4.20 6.49 1.17
C ALA A 118 4.07 5.68 -0.12
N LEU A 119 3.72 6.31 -1.25
CA LEU A 119 3.60 5.66 -2.55
C LEU A 119 4.94 5.08 -3.01
N VAL A 120 6.05 5.80 -2.83
CA VAL A 120 7.40 5.27 -3.12
C VAL A 120 7.70 4.03 -2.28
N MET A 121 7.36 4.05 -0.98
CA MET A 121 7.53 2.89 -0.11
C MET A 121 6.63 1.72 -0.52
N VAL A 122 5.38 1.98 -0.91
CA VAL A 122 4.47 0.97 -1.48
C VAL A 122 5.05 0.38 -2.75
N THR A 123 5.64 1.18 -3.64
CA THR A 123 6.28 0.68 -4.87
C THR A 123 7.41 -0.29 -4.57
N PHE A 124 8.32 0.05 -3.65
CA PHE A 124 9.36 -0.87 -3.21
C PHE A 124 8.76 -2.13 -2.58
N HIS A 125 7.79 -1.99 -1.68
CA HIS A 125 7.14 -3.10 -1.00
C HIS A 125 6.42 -4.05 -1.95
N VAL A 126 5.68 -3.54 -2.93
CA VAL A 126 4.99 -4.33 -3.96
C VAL A 126 5.99 -4.99 -4.89
N TYR A 127 7.01 -4.26 -5.37
CA TYR A 127 8.05 -4.84 -6.20
C TYR A 127 8.68 -6.06 -5.51
N HIS A 128 9.16 -5.88 -4.28
CA HIS A 128 9.80 -6.94 -3.52
C HIS A 128 8.84 -8.07 -3.14
N GLY A 129 7.67 -7.72 -2.63
CA GLY A 129 6.66 -8.67 -2.17
C GLY A 129 6.13 -9.53 -3.30
N LEU A 130 5.88 -8.94 -4.47
CA LEU A 130 5.28 -9.66 -5.59
C LEU A 130 6.24 -10.70 -6.16
N TRP A 131 7.52 -10.37 -6.42
CA TRP A 131 8.45 -11.39 -6.92
C TRP A 131 8.77 -12.44 -5.85
N SER A 132 8.82 -12.06 -4.56
CA SER A 132 9.03 -12.99 -3.45
C SER A 132 7.85 -13.94 -3.26
N ALA A 133 6.61 -13.49 -3.48
CA ALA A 133 5.41 -14.31 -3.32
C ALA A 133 5.42 -15.51 -4.29
N PHE A 134 5.93 -15.33 -5.52
CA PHE A 134 6.13 -16.45 -6.44
C PHE A 134 7.04 -17.54 -5.84
N GLN A 135 8.06 -17.16 -5.07
CA GLN A 135 8.91 -18.15 -4.40
C GLN A 135 8.16 -18.88 -3.29
N THR A 136 7.36 -18.15 -2.51
CA THR A 136 6.57 -18.72 -1.41
C THR A 136 5.55 -19.76 -1.89
N VAL A 137 4.87 -19.51 -3.00
CA VAL A 137 3.86 -20.45 -3.54
C VAL A 137 4.47 -21.60 -4.37
N GLY A 138 5.79 -21.76 -4.35
CA GLY A 138 6.48 -22.84 -5.07
C GLY A 138 6.57 -22.65 -6.59
N ALA A 139 6.01 -21.56 -7.12
CA ALA A 139 6.31 -21.12 -8.47
C ALA A 139 7.73 -20.55 -8.47
N ASN A 140 8.78 -21.38 -8.35
CA ASN A 140 10.20 -21.03 -8.45
C ASN A 140 10.92 -21.96 -9.42
N HIS A 141 10.99 -21.56 -10.71
CA HIS A 141 11.49 -22.41 -11.78
C HIS A 141 12.34 -21.56 -12.74
N PRO A 142 13.51 -22.04 -13.20
CA PRO A 142 14.42 -21.27 -14.07
C PRO A 142 13.72 -20.64 -15.28
N LYS A 143 12.78 -21.37 -15.90
CA LYS A 143 11.94 -20.89 -17.03
C LYS A 143 11.16 -19.61 -16.74
N TYR A 144 10.65 -19.43 -15.51
CA TYR A 144 9.79 -18.31 -15.16
C TYR A 144 10.51 -17.24 -14.32
N ASN A 145 11.68 -17.57 -13.75
CA ASN A 145 12.44 -16.67 -12.89
C ASN A 145 12.84 -15.36 -13.60
N ALA A 146 13.09 -15.43 -14.91
CA ALA A 146 13.42 -14.26 -15.73
C ALA A 146 12.28 -13.23 -15.82
N TYR A 147 11.01 -13.67 -15.73
CA TYR A 147 9.84 -12.81 -15.97
C TYR A 147 9.28 -12.17 -14.71
N ARG A 148 9.48 -12.76 -13.54
CA ARG A 148 8.81 -12.31 -12.30
C ARG A 148 9.27 -10.95 -11.82
N ARG A 149 10.57 -10.67 -11.93
CA ARG A 149 11.13 -9.36 -11.53
C ARG A 149 10.66 -8.25 -12.47
N PRO A 150 10.74 -8.38 -13.81
CA PRO A 150 10.12 -7.42 -14.72
C PRO A 150 8.63 -7.25 -14.48
N LEU A 151 7.87 -8.33 -14.29
CA LEU A 151 6.44 -8.26 -14.00
C LEU A 151 6.17 -7.47 -12.71
N ALA A 152 6.91 -7.78 -11.64
CA ALA A 152 6.78 -7.06 -10.38
C ALA A 152 7.13 -5.58 -10.52
N LEU A 153 8.16 -5.25 -11.31
CA LEU A 153 8.56 -3.87 -11.57
C LEU A 153 7.47 -3.12 -12.35
N VAL A 154 6.99 -3.69 -13.45
CA VAL A 154 5.94 -3.09 -14.29
C VAL A 154 4.69 -2.83 -13.46
N LEU A 155 4.22 -3.82 -12.69
CA LEU A 155 3.04 -3.65 -11.84
C LEU A 155 3.26 -2.61 -10.74
N ALA A 156 4.42 -2.60 -10.09
CA ALA A 156 4.72 -1.60 -9.06
C ALA A 156 4.77 -0.17 -9.63
N LEU A 157 5.35 0.02 -10.84
CA LEU A 157 5.41 1.31 -11.51
C LEU A 157 4.05 1.75 -12.05
N LEU A 158 3.24 0.84 -12.57
CA LEU A 158 1.87 1.15 -13.01
C LEU A 158 1.02 1.63 -11.84
N LEU A 159 1.09 0.96 -10.70
CA LEU A 159 0.38 1.39 -9.49
C LEU A 159 0.90 2.74 -9.00
N PHE A 160 2.22 2.96 -8.99
CA PHE A 160 2.79 4.25 -8.63
C PHE A 160 2.28 5.37 -9.54
N ALA A 161 2.41 5.22 -10.85
CA ALA A 161 1.98 6.21 -11.83
C ALA A 161 0.47 6.47 -11.71
N GLY A 162 -0.34 5.41 -11.61
CA GLY A 162 -1.78 5.50 -11.46
C GLY A 162 -2.19 6.28 -10.22
N PHE A 163 -1.67 5.92 -9.04
CA PHE A 163 -2.01 6.62 -7.80
C PHE A 163 -1.42 8.03 -7.69
N MET A 164 -0.26 8.28 -8.33
CA MET A 164 0.34 9.61 -8.38
C MET A 164 -0.47 10.62 -9.20
N THR A 165 -1.32 10.15 -10.14
CA THR A 165 -2.16 11.06 -10.94
C THR A 165 -3.06 11.96 -10.09
N VAL A 166 -3.52 11.48 -8.93
CA VAL A 166 -4.45 12.22 -8.06
C VAL A 166 -3.78 13.43 -7.39
N PRO A 167 -2.73 13.26 -6.54
CA PRO A 167 -2.06 14.41 -5.93
C PRO A 167 -1.40 15.33 -6.97
N VAL A 168 -0.87 14.79 -8.06
CA VAL A 168 -0.33 15.61 -9.16
C VAL A 168 -1.43 16.40 -9.86
N GLY A 169 -2.58 15.78 -10.11
CA GLY A 169 -3.73 16.45 -10.73
C GLY A 169 -4.24 17.63 -9.91
N VAL A 170 -4.29 17.49 -8.58
CA VAL A 170 -4.68 18.59 -7.69
C VAL A 170 -3.60 19.68 -7.66
N THR A 171 -2.33 19.32 -7.43
CA THR A 171 -1.25 20.30 -7.31
C THR A 171 -0.93 21.02 -8.61
N ALA A 172 -1.17 20.40 -9.77
CA ALA A 172 -1.04 21.03 -11.09
C ALA A 172 -2.28 21.84 -11.50
N GLY A 173 -3.36 21.83 -10.72
CA GLY A 173 -4.59 22.57 -11.01
C GLY A 173 -5.50 21.93 -12.07
N PHE A 174 -5.29 20.65 -12.42
CA PHE A 174 -6.20 19.90 -13.29
C PHE A 174 -7.46 19.40 -12.54
N LEU A 175 -7.35 19.24 -11.22
CA LEU A 175 -8.46 18.85 -10.34
C LEU A 175 -8.72 19.99 -9.35
N THR A 176 -9.85 20.67 -9.49
CA THR A 176 -10.23 21.84 -8.69
C THR A 176 -11.71 21.75 -8.29
N ILE A 177 -12.11 22.51 -7.27
CA ILE A 177 -13.51 22.68 -6.86
C ILE A 177 -14.08 23.92 -7.55
#